data_AF-A0A0F2LT11-F1
#
_entry.id   AF-A0A0F2LT11-F1
#
_cell.length_a   1.000
_cell.length_b   1.000
_cell.length_c   1.000
_cell.angle_alpha   90.00
_cell.angle_beta   90.00
_cell.angle_gamma   90.00
#
_symmetry.space_group_name_H-M   'P 1'
#
loop_
_entity.id
_entity.type
_entity.pdbx_description
1 polymer ?
#
loop_
_entity_poly.entity_id
_entity_poly.type
_entity_poly.pdbx_seq_one_letter_code
_entity_poly.pdbx_strand_id
1 'polypeptide(L)'
;MKKNLAELLTEVRVARNKLRLWRSRISSKVEQYRSLSIKNATRFSVLAEQYAKESEQLEKISEYLEKLDVLLELLEVKIETVMTVGKVVNDAPAVVEALKLFKGITPSLSAEFSLAIDTIYTDFYTSIDIPQEVKIRSTNEAKKVLEEVDSIVKMREEGVKA
;
A
#
# COMPACT_ATOMS: atom_id res chain seq x y z
N MET A 1 -7.94 13.70 -19.50
CA MET A 1 -7.89 12.23 -19.65
C MET A 1 -8.09 11.62 -18.27
N LYS A 2 -9.08 10.73 -18.06
CA LYS A 2 -9.23 10.03 -16.76
C LYS A 2 -8.09 9.02 -16.63
N LYS A 3 -7.32 9.08 -15.54
CA LYS A 3 -6.28 8.10 -15.26
C LYS A 3 -6.90 6.78 -14.82
N ASN A 4 -6.35 5.66 -15.29
CA ASN A 4 -6.77 4.33 -14.84
C ASN A 4 -5.97 3.89 -13.58
N LEU A 5 -6.40 2.82 -12.91
CA LEU A 5 -5.75 2.34 -11.67
C LEU A 5 -4.30 1.89 -11.88
N ALA A 6 -3.95 1.38 -13.07
CA ALA A 6 -2.59 0.95 -13.38
C ALA A 6 -1.63 2.15 -13.54
N GLU A 7 -2.11 3.24 -14.15
CA GLU A 7 -1.38 4.51 -14.21
C GLU A 7 -1.19 5.09 -12.81
N LEU A 8 -2.22 5.07 -11.96
CA LEU A 8 -2.11 5.52 -10.57
C LEU A 8 -1.10 4.68 -9.78
N LEU A 9 -1.13 3.36 -9.91
CA LEU A 9 -0.16 2.45 -9.28
C LEU A 9 1.28 2.81 -9.69
N THR A 10 1.48 3.09 -10.98
CA THR A 10 2.77 3.50 -11.51
C THR A 10 3.23 4.83 -10.90
N GLU A 11 2.33 5.81 -10.77
CA GLU A 11 2.64 7.09 -10.14
C GLU A 11 2.99 6.95 -8.66
N VAL A 12 2.27 6.11 -7.91
CA VAL A 12 2.58 5.80 -6.51
C VAL A 12 3.98 5.21 -6.39
N ARG A 13 4.32 4.20 -7.21
CA ARG A 13 5.66 3.59 -7.23
C ARG A 13 6.76 4.60 -7.58
N VAL A 14 6.53 5.47 -8.57
CA VAL A 14 7.47 6.54 -8.92
C VAL A 14 7.65 7.53 -7.78
N ALA A 15 6.57 7.90 -7.07
CA ALA A 15 6.64 8.78 -5.91
C ALA A 15 7.46 8.15 -4.77
N ARG A 16 7.24 6.87 -4.47
CA ARG A 16 8.04 6.11 -3.49
C ARG A 16 9.53 6.09 -3.82
N ASN A 17 9.86 5.82 -5.09
CA ASN A 17 11.27 5.84 -5.54
C ASN A 17 11.91 7.23 -5.38
N LYS A 18 11.17 8.31 -5.69
CA LYS A 18 11.64 9.68 -5.45
C LYS A 18 11.85 9.96 -3.97
N LEU A 19 10.94 9.53 -3.10
CA LEU A 19 11.06 9.68 -1.65
C LEU A 19 12.30 8.98 -1.10
N ARG A 20 12.59 7.75 -1.55
CA ARG A 20 13.80 7.02 -1.16
C ARG A 20 15.08 7.78 -1.53
N LEU A 21 15.13 8.34 -2.74
CA LEU A 21 16.25 9.19 -3.18
C LEU A 21 16.38 10.46 -2.33
N TRP A 22 15.27 11.11 -2.00
CA TRP A 22 15.28 12.30 -1.14
C TRP A 22 15.74 11.98 0.28
N ARG A 23 15.28 10.87 0.85
CA ARG A 23 15.71 10.41 2.18
C ARG A 23 17.19 10.08 2.24
N SER A 24 17.73 9.44 1.21
CA SER A 24 19.18 9.19 1.12
C SER A 24 19.98 10.51 1.11
N ARG A 25 19.52 11.52 0.35
CA ARG A 25 20.14 12.85 0.32
C ARG A 25 20.05 13.57 1.66
N ILE A 26 18.90 13.50 2.33
CA ILE A 26 18.70 14.10 3.65
C ILE A 26 19.60 13.42 4.69
N SER A 27 19.66 12.09 4.68
CA SER A 27 20.53 11.32 5.59
C SER A 27 22.00 11.70 5.42
N SER A 28 22.43 11.89 4.16
CA SER A 28 23.80 12.35 3.86
C SER A 28 24.06 13.76 4.42
N LYS A 29 23.08 14.67 4.33
CA LYS A 29 23.19 16.04 4.89
C LYS A 29 23.17 16.06 6.42
N VAL A 30 22.33 15.21 7.05
CA VAL A 30 22.32 15.01 8.50
C VAL A 30 23.73 14.67 8.98
N GLU A 31 24.35 13.66 8.36
CA GLU A 31 25.68 13.22 8.76
C GLU A 31 26.75 14.28 8.53
N GLN A 32 26.63 15.05 7.44
CA GLN A 32 27.50 16.20 7.17
C GLN A 32 27.38 17.26 8.27
N TYR A 33 26.16 17.63 8.68
CA TYR A 33 25.96 18.64 9.73
C TYR A 33 26.40 18.14 11.10
N ARG A 34 26.18 16.86 11.43
CA ARG A 34 26.75 16.25 12.65
C ARG A 34 28.28 16.35 12.67
N SER A 35 28.93 15.99 11.56
CA SER A 35 30.38 16.09 11.40
C SER A 35 30.89 17.53 11.57
N LEU A 36 30.19 18.50 10.95
CA LEU A 36 30.53 19.92 11.09
C LEU A 36 30.32 20.44 12.51
N SER A 37 29.26 20.00 13.19
CA SER A 37 29.02 20.34 14.59
C SER A 37 30.18 19.87 15.47
N ILE A 38 30.56 18.60 15.37
CA ILE A 38 31.66 18.00 16.16
C ILE A 38 32.99 18.73 15.88
N LYS A 39 33.31 19.01 14.61
CA LYS A 39 34.56 19.69 14.23
C LYS A 39 34.67 21.11 14.79
N ASN A 40 33.54 21.80 14.92
CA ASN A 40 33.51 23.19 15.37
C ASN A 40 33.28 23.34 16.88
N ALA A 41 32.93 22.27 17.59
CA ALA A 41 32.51 22.30 19.00
C ALA A 41 33.51 22.99 19.94
N THR A 42 34.81 22.87 19.67
CA THR A 42 35.86 23.40 20.56
C THR A 42 36.27 24.84 20.26
N ARG A 43 36.13 25.31 19.03
CA ARG A 43 36.63 26.63 18.59
C ARG A 43 35.51 27.61 18.23
N PHE A 44 34.37 27.10 17.76
CA PHE A 44 33.25 27.90 17.27
C PHE A 44 31.94 27.29 17.80
N SER A 45 31.71 27.40 19.10
CA SER A 45 30.58 26.76 19.80
C SER A 45 29.21 27.16 19.24
N VAL A 46 29.01 28.45 18.93
CA VAL A 46 27.76 28.95 18.33
C VAL A 46 27.49 28.32 16.96
N LEU A 47 28.54 28.18 16.13
CA LEU A 47 28.42 27.56 14.81
C LEU A 47 28.17 26.05 14.93
N ALA A 48 28.81 25.39 15.90
CA ALA A 48 28.56 23.98 16.20
C ALA A 48 27.12 23.72 16.63
N GLU A 49 26.54 24.61 17.45
CA GLU A 49 25.14 24.52 17.89
C GLU A 49 24.18 24.72 16.72
N GLN A 50 24.46 25.64 15.79
CA GLN A 50 23.66 25.83 14.59
C GLN A 50 23.64 24.55 13.74
N TYR A 51 24.79 23.93 13.49
CA TYR A 51 24.84 22.66 12.75
C TYR A 51 24.11 21.52 13.46
N ALA A 52 24.14 21.47 14.80
CA ALA A 52 23.38 20.48 15.55
C ALA A 52 21.87 20.66 15.35
N LYS A 53 21.37 21.90 15.41
CA LYS A 53 19.94 22.22 15.17
C LYS A 53 19.51 21.87 13.75
N GLU A 54 20.33 22.20 12.75
CA GLU A 54 20.06 21.85 11.35
C GLU A 54 20.00 20.33 11.13
N SER A 55 20.90 19.57 11.77
CA SER A 55 20.85 18.10 11.77
C SER A 55 19.54 17.57 12.36
N GLU A 56 19.15 18.06 13.53
CA GLU A 56 17.92 17.62 14.22
C GLU A 56 16.67 17.91 13.39
N GLN A 57 16.61 19.08 12.72
CA GLN A 57 15.51 19.42 11.82
C GLN A 57 15.44 18.47 10.63
N LEU A 58 16.58 18.16 10.01
CA LEU A 58 16.64 17.22 8.89
C LEU A 58 16.29 15.79 9.30
N GLU A 59 16.63 15.36 10.51
CA GLU A 59 16.24 14.07 11.08
C GLU A 59 14.71 13.97 11.21
N LYS A 60 14.07 14.98 11.80
CA LYS A 60 12.60 15.06 11.88
C LYS A 60 11.94 15.01 10.50
N ILE A 61 12.49 15.70 9.51
CA ILE A 61 11.99 15.64 8.13
C ILE A 61 12.14 14.21 7.58
N SER A 62 13.27 13.54 7.84
CA SER A 62 13.49 12.16 7.40
C SER A 62 12.46 11.19 7.99
N GLU A 63 12.08 11.35 9.26
CA GLU A 63 11.02 10.57 9.92
C GLU A 63 9.66 10.75 9.23
N TYR A 64 9.27 11.99 8.91
CA TYR A 64 8.02 12.24 8.17
C TYR A 64 8.04 11.61 6.76
N LEU A 65 9.19 11.61 6.10
CA LEU A 65 9.33 10.97 4.78
C LEU A 65 9.26 9.44 4.85
N GLU A 66 9.70 8.80 5.95
CA GLU A 66 9.48 7.37 6.18
C GLU A 66 7.98 7.08 6.33
N LYS A 67 7.26 7.84 7.16
CA LYS A 67 5.81 7.68 7.33
C LYS A 67 5.06 7.83 6.00
N LEU A 68 5.47 8.79 5.17
CA LEU A 68 4.90 8.98 3.84
C LEU A 68 5.21 7.80 2.89
N ASP A 69 6.41 7.22 2.93
CA ASP A 69 6.72 6.02 2.13
C ASP A 69 5.85 4.84 2.54
N VAL A 70 5.62 4.63 3.84
CA VAL A 70 4.72 3.57 4.35
C VAL A 70 3.27 3.81 3.90
N LEU A 71 2.77 5.06 3.97
CA LEU A 71 1.43 5.38 3.46
C LEU A 71 1.27 5.04 1.97
N LEU A 72 2.28 5.37 1.17
CA LEU A 72 2.27 5.07 -0.27
C LEU A 72 2.42 3.57 -0.54
N GLU A 73 3.15 2.84 0.29
CA GLU A 73 3.23 1.38 0.25
C GLU A 73 1.88 0.73 0.51
N LEU A 74 1.18 1.17 1.56
CA LEU A 74 -0.17 0.69 1.85
C LEU A 74 -1.11 0.97 0.69
N LEU A 75 -1.04 2.17 0.10
CA LEU A 75 -1.84 2.54 -1.07
C LEU A 75 -1.53 1.65 -2.29
N GLU A 76 -0.26 1.39 -2.57
CA GLU A 76 0.19 0.47 -3.63
C GLU A 76 -0.44 -0.92 -3.46
N VAL A 77 -0.33 -1.51 -2.27
CA VAL A 77 -0.90 -2.83 -1.96
C VAL A 77 -2.43 -2.82 -2.15
N LYS A 78 -3.12 -1.76 -1.71
CA LYS A 78 -4.59 -1.69 -1.88
C LYS A 78 -4.99 -1.55 -3.34
N ILE A 79 -4.26 -0.78 -4.15
CA ILE A 79 -4.55 -0.66 -5.60
C ILE A 79 -4.35 -2.01 -6.30
N GLU A 80 -3.26 -2.71 -6.02
CA GLU A 80 -2.99 -4.05 -6.57
C GLU A 80 -4.07 -5.06 -6.17
N THR A 81 -4.51 -5.01 -4.91
CA THR A 81 -5.58 -5.87 -4.40
C THR A 81 -6.88 -5.60 -5.16
N VAL A 82 -7.27 -4.33 -5.33
CA VAL A 82 -8.47 -3.96 -6.09
C VAL A 82 -8.40 -4.45 -7.53
N MET A 83 -7.27 -4.27 -8.20
CA MET A 83 -7.07 -4.76 -9.56
C MET A 83 -7.19 -6.29 -9.64
N THR A 84 -6.62 -7.01 -8.68
CA THR A 84 -6.64 -8.48 -8.61
C THR A 84 -8.04 -9.00 -8.35
N VAL A 85 -8.75 -8.44 -7.35
CA VAL A 85 -10.13 -8.79 -7.04
C VAL A 85 -11.03 -8.49 -8.25
N GLY A 86 -10.88 -7.32 -8.88
CA GLY A 86 -11.63 -6.97 -10.07
C GLY A 86 -11.44 -7.98 -11.21
N LYS A 87 -10.20 -8.45 -11.43
CA LYS A 87 -9.94 -9.51 -12.41
C LYS A 87 -10.65 -10.82 -12.04
N VAL A 88 -10.49 -11.29 -10.81
CA VAL A 88 -11.11 -12.54 -10.34
C VAL A 88 -12.65 -12.49 -10.45
N VAL A 89 -13.24 -11.37 -10.05
CA VAL A 89 -14.70 -11.15 -10.13
C VAL A 89 -15.20 -11.17 -11.57
N ASN A 90 -14.43 -10.67 -12.53
CA ASN A 90 -14.79 -10.69 -13.95
C ASN A 90 -14.55 -12.06 -14.61
N ASP A 91 -13.56 -12.83 -14.14
CA ASP A 91 -13.21 -14.15 -14.71
C ASP A 91 -14.09 -15.29 -14.14
N ALA A 92 -14.53 -15.19 -12.88
CA ALA A 92 -15.30 -16.24 -12.20
C ALA A 92 -16.64 -16.62 -12.86
N PRO A 93 -17.45 -15.68 -13.41
CA PRO A 93 -18.67 -16.02 -14.13
C PRO A 93 -18.43 -16.97 -15.31
N ALA A 94 -17.31 -16.84 -16.03
CA ALA A 94 -17.00 -17.73 -17.14
C ALA A 94 -16.82 -19.19 -16.69
N VAL A 95 -16.27 -19.42 -15.49
CA VAL A 95 -16.14 -20.76 -14.90
C VAL A 95 -17.52 -21.32 -14.53
N VAL A 96 -18.41 -20.48 -13.98
CA VAL A 96 -19.77 -20.88 -13.61
C VAL A 96 -20.61 -21.19 -14.86
N GLU A 97 -20.48 -20.39 -15.92
CA GLU A 97 -21.09 -20.70 -17.22
C GLU A 97 -20.51 -22.00 -17.81
N ALA A 98 -19.20 -22.26 -17.66
CA ALA A 98 -18.60 -23.51 -18.12
C ALA A 98 -19.18 -24.74 -17.38
N LEU A 99 -19.48 -24.64 -16.08
CA LEU A 99 -20.17 -25.71 -15.34
C LEU A 99 -21.56 -25.98 -15.93
N LYS A 100 -22.30 -24.93 -16.29
CA LYS A 100 -23.63 -25.06 -16.90
C LYS A 100 -23.57 -25.67 -18.30
N LEU A 101 -22.58 -25.29 -19.11
CA LEU A 101 -22.33 -25.91 -20.41
C LEU A 101 -21.93 -27.38 -20.27
N PHE A 102 -21.08 -27.70 -19.28
CA PHE A 102 -20.64 -29.07 -18.99
C PHE A 102 -21.82 -29.98 -18.64
N LYS A 103 -22.77 -29.50 -17.82
CA LYS A 103 -24.04 -30.19 -17.55
C LYS A 103 -24.79 -30.54 -18.85
N GLY A 104 -24.86 -29.61 -19.79
CA GLY A 104 -25.58 -29.82 -21.07
C GLY A 104 -24.99 -30.91 -21.96
N ILE A 105 -23.67 -31.12 -21.90
CA ILE A 105 -22.97 -32.17 -22.69
C ILE A 105 -22.87 -33.51 -21.95
N THR A 106 -23.28 -33.57 -20.69
CA THR A 106 -23.27 -34.78 -19.85
C THR A 106 -24.68 -35.17 -19.35
N PRO A 107 -25.69 -35.28 -20.22
CA PRO A 107 -27.07 -35.56 -19.81
C PRO A 107 -27.27 -36.94 -19.17
N SER A 108 -26.29 -37.83 -19.29
CA SER A 108 -26.26 -39.15 -18.66
C SER A 108 -25.82 -39.13 -17.20
N LEU A 109 -25.30 -38.01 -16.68
CA LEU A 109 -25.01 -37.85 -15.27
C LEU A 109 -26.31 -37.75 -14.45
N SER A 110 -26.28 -38.20 -13.20
CA SER A 110 -27.47 -38.35 -12.36
C SER A 110 -28.22 -37.03 -12.15
N ALA A 111 -29.52 -37.11 -11.81
CA ALA A 111 -30.33 -35.95 -11.49
C ALA A 111 -29.75 -35.13 -10.32
N GLU A 112 -29.13 -35.81 -9.35
CA GLU A 112 -28.42 -35.19 -8.22
C GLU A 112 -27.25 -34.30 -8.69
N PHE A 113 -26.49 -34.76 -9.68
CA PHE A 113 -25.40 -33.97 -10.28
C PHE A 113 -25.94 -32.72 -10.98
N SER A 114 -27.03 -32.87 -11.74
CA SER A 114 -27.68 -31.76 -12.44
C SER A 114 -28.22 -30.69 -11.47
N LEU A 115 -28.78 -31.12 -10.34
CA LEU A 115 -29.25 -30.25 -9.26
C LEU A 115 -28.08 -29.51 -8.60
N ALA A 116 -26.97 -30.20 -8.31
CA ALA A 116 -25.80 -29.58 -7.70
C ALA A 116 -25.23 -28.43 -8.54
N ILE A 117 -25.16 -28.59 -9.86
CA ILE A 117 -24.69 -27.52 -10.77
C ILE A 117 -25.66 -26.33 -10.77
N ASP A 118 -26.97 -26.58 -10.81
CA ASP A 118 -27.96 -25.50 -10.77
C ASP A 118 -27.89 -24.72 -9.45
N THR A 119 -27.73 -25.42 -8.33
CA THR A 119 -27.54 -24.78 -7.02
C THR A 119 -26.28 -23.92 -6.99
N ILE A 120 -25.13 -24.44 -7.42
CA ILE A 120 -23.87 -23.67 -7.48
C ILE A 120 -24.04 -22.42 -8.36
N TYR A 121 -24.69 -22.57 -9.52
CA TYR A 121 -24.95 -21.45 -10.43
C TYR A 121 -25.80 -20.37 -9.75
N THR A 122 -26.93 -20.75 -9.16
CA THR A 122 -27.82 -19.80 -8.48
C THR A 122 -27.15 -19.15 -7.28
N ASP A 123 -26.50 -19.93 -6.42
CA ASP A 123 -25.84 -19.45 -5.22
C ASP A 123 -24.69 -18.50 -5.54
N PHE A 124 -23.94 -18.75 -6.60
CA PHE A 124 -22.87 -17.86 -7.04
C PHE A 124 -23.41 -16.46 -7.38
N TYR A 125 -24.44 -16.36 -8.22
CA TYR A 125 -24.97 -15.07 -8.64
C TYR A 125 -25.76 -14.35 -7.54
N THR A 126 -26.33 -15.06 -6.57
CA THR A 126 -27.00 -14.44 -5.41
C THR A 126 -26.03 -14.02 -4.30
N SER A 127 -24.85 -14.64 -4.22
CA SER A 127 -23.84 -14.36 -3.19
C SER A 127 -22.86 -13.25 -3.55
N ILE A 128 -22.82 -12.82 -4.81
CA ILE A 128 -21.95 -11.73 -5.26
C ILE A 128 -22.55 -10.38 -4.82
N ASP A 129 -22.06 -9.87 -3.70
CA ASP A 129 -22.29 -8.48 -3.27
C ASP A 129 -21.05 -7.65 -3.66
N ILE A 130 -21.04 -7.12 -4.89
CA ILE A 130 -20.00 -6.17 -5.33
C ILE A 130 -20.48 -4.78 -4.91
N PRO A 131 -19.79 -4.09 -3.98
CA PRO A 131 -20.16 -2.73 -3.62
C PRO A 131 -20.04 -1.83 -4.86
N GLN A 132 -21.18 -1.32 -5.35
CA GLN A 132 -21.20 -0.43 -6.52
C GLN A 132 -20.63 0.97 -6.22
N GLU A 133 -20.50 1.35 -4.94
CA GLU A 133 -20.03 2.67 -4.53
C GLU A 133 -18.80 2.59 -3.63
N VAL A 134 -17.72 3.26 -4.06
CA VAL A 134 -16.58 3.57 -3.20
C VAL A 134 -17.03 4.65 -2.22
N LYS A 135 -17.40 4.25 -1.00
CA LYS A 135 -17.72 5.19 0.07
C LYS A 135 -16.44 5.90 0.52
N ILE A 136 -16.37 7.21 0.33
CA ILE A 136 -15.34 8.03 0.97
C ILE A 136 -15.61 7.98 2.47
N ARG A 137 -14.69 7.36 3.22
CA ARG A 137 -14.86 7.13 4.66
C ARG A 137 -14.37 8.32 5.49
N SER A 138 -14.85 8.39 6.73
CA SER A 138 -14.64 9.54 7.63
C SER A 138 -13.19 9.73 8.07
N THR A 139 -12.86 10.93 8.56
CA THR A 139 -11.54 11.31 9.12
C THR A 139 -11.06 10.35 10.23
N ASN A 140 -11.96 9.69 10.96
CA ASN A 140 -11.59 8.75 12.02
C ASN A 140 -10.93 7.46 11.48
N GLU A 141 -11.30 7.02 10.29
CA GLU A 141 -10.66 5.84 9.67
C GLU A 141 -9.28 6.19 9.12
N ALA A 142 -9.11 7.40 8.60
CA ALA A 142 -7.80 7.92 8.22
C ALA A 142 -6.83 8.00 9.42
N LYS A 143 -7.34 8.35 10.62
CA LYS A 143 -6.53 8.35 11.86
C LYS A 143 -6.02 6.95 12.21
N LYS A 144 -6.85 5.91 12.07
CA LYS A 144 -6.42 4.53 12.31
C LYS A 144 -5.31 4.10 11.36
N VAL A 145 -5.38 4.51 10.10
CA VAL A 145 -4.31 4.25 9.11
C VAL A 145 -3.02 4.97 9.53
N LEU A 146 -3.10 6.19 10.07
CA LEU A 146 -1.92 6.88 10.58
C LEU A 146 -1.31 6.19 11.81
N GLU A 147 -2.13 5.67 12.72
CA GLU A 147 -1.67 4.90 13.88
C GLU A 147 -1.00 3.56 13.46
N GLU A 148 -1.55 2.91 12.43
CA GLU A 148 -0.95 1.73 11.82
C GLU A 148 0.40 2.05 11.19
N VAL A 149 0.51 3.16 10.45
CA VAL A 149 1.77 3.64 9.87
C VAL A 149 2.81 3.87 10.96
N ASP A 150 2.46 4.55 12.04
CA ASP A 150 3.37 4.77 13.17
C ASP A 150 3.88 3.45 13.78
N SER A 151 3.02 2.43 13.83
CA SER A 151 3.37 1.10 14.33
C SER A 151 4.33 0.38 13.37
N ILE A 152 4.09 0.44 12.06
CA ILE A 152 4.94 -0.17 11.04
C ILE A 152 6.34 0.48 11.03
N VAL A 153 6.41 1.80 11.14
CA VAL A 153 7.69 2.52 11.20
C VAL A 153 8.52 2.08 12.40
N LYS A 154 7.91 1.99 13.59
CA LYS A 154 8.59 1.51 14.80
C LYS A 154 9.11 0.08 14.63
N MET A 155 8.31 -0.83 14.08
CA MET A 155 8.72 -2.21 13.83
C MET A 155 9.93 -2.30 12.90
N ARG A 156 10.02 -1.43 11.87
CA ARG A 156 11.18 -1.37 10.97
C ARG A 156 12.44 -0.91 11.68
N GLU A 157 12.32 0.09 12.55
CA GLU A 157 13.44 0.60 13.34
C GLU A 157 13.96 -0.42 14.36
N GLU A 158 13.07 -1.21 14.95
CA GLU A 158 13.41 -2.28 15.88
C GLU A 158 14.01 -3.50 15.17
N GLY A 159 13.48 -3.88 14.01
CA GLY A 159 13.99 -5.01 13.21
C GLY A 159 15.36 -4.76 12.56
N VAL A 160 15.81 -3.51 12.44
CA VAL A 160 17.16 -3.15 11.97
C VAL A 160 18.20 -3.20 13.11
N LYS A 161 17.77 -3.27 14.38
CA LYS A 161 18.63 -3.33 15.56
C LYS A 161 18.88 -4.74 16.11
N ALA A 162 18.28 -5.77 15.52
CA ALA A 162 18.46 -7.19 15.87
C ALA A 162 19.39 -7.89 14.88
#